data_AF-A0A2T0HMV4-F1
#
_entry.id   AF-A0A2T0HMV4-F1
#
_cell.length_a   1.000
_cell.length_b   1.000
_cell.length_c   1.000
_cell.angle_alpha   90.00
_cell.angle_beta   90.00
_cell.angle_gamma   90.00
#
_symmetry.space_group_name_H-M   'P 1'
#
loop_
_entity.id
_entity.type
_entity.pdbx_description
1 polymer ?
#
loop_
_entity_poly.entity_id
_entity_poly.type
_entity_poly.pdbx_seq_one_letter_code
_entity_poly.pdbx_strand_id
1 'polypeptide(L)'
;MANFAAVNKAIKKAFPTLDIQAVRCKGYVFFDGNDGFDKIASIYSHPTSTTTETMIRFCLREINQATVAPDDDWQEFEHAGQRWSFDSDQLARWDEVEGHFEFLTFHGLAEPTVEAVIHSIDQL
;
A
#
# COMPACT_ATOMS: atom_id res chain seq x y z
N MET A 1 11.19 22.88 11.98
CA MET A 1 10.67 23.19 10.63
C MET A 1 11.28 22.24 9.62
N ALA A 2 10.45 21.54 8.86
CA ALA A 2 10.88 20.65 7.80
C ALA A 2 11.45 21.41 6.60
N ASN A 3 12.55 20.91 6.04
CA ASN A 3 13.16 21.44 4.82
C ASN A 3 12.57 20.72 3.59
N PHE A 4 11.68 21.41 2.86
CA PHE A 4 10.98 20.82 1.72
C PHE A 4 11.88 20.56 0.49
N ALA A 5 13.01 21.24 0.36
CA ALA A 5 13.98 20.88 -0.68
C ALA A 5 14.60 19.50 -0.40
N ALA A 6 14.90 19.20 0.87
CA ALA A 6 15.38 17.88 1.28
C ALA A 6 14.28 16.81 1.19
N VAL A 7 13.03 17.15 1.54
CA VAL A 7 11.87 16.26 1.37
C VAL A 7 11.68 15.89 -0.10
N ASN A 8 11.61 16.88 -1.00
CA ASN A 8 11.41 16.62 -2.43
C ASN A 8 12.58 15.88 -3.07
N LYS A 9 13.82 16.10 -2.59
CA LYS A 9 14.97 15.29 -3.00
C LYS A 9 14.81 13.82 -2.58
N ALA A 10 14.29 13.55 -1.39
CA ALA A 10 14.03 12.19 -0.92
C ALA A 10 12.90 11.51 -1.71
N ILE A 11 11.81 12.25 -1.99
CA ILE A 11 10.70 11.77 -2.83
C ILE A 11 11.21 11.39 -4.22
N LYS A 12 11.97 12.28 -4.90
CA LYS A 12 12.50 11.98 -6.24
C LYS A 12 13.50 10.83 -6.26
N LYS A 13 14.21 10.59 -5.16
CA LYS A 13 15.10 9.43 -5.01
C LYS A 13 14.30 8.12 -4.87
N ALA A 14 13.18 8.14 -4.14
CA ALA A 14 12.33 6.97 -3.91
C ALA A 14 11.45 6.64 -5.13
N PHE A 15 10.93 7.66 -5.79
CA PHE A 15 10.02 7.54 -6.94
C PHE A 15 10.59 8.31 -8.14
N PRO A 16 11.66 7.80 -8.79
CA PRO A 16 12.35 8.53 -9.85
C PRO A 16 11.49 8.75 -11.09
N THR A 17 10.53 7.87 -11.36
CA THR A 17 9.64 7.89 -12.53
C THR A 17 8.40 8.75 -12.33
N LEU A 18 8.02 9.06 -11.09
CA LEU A 18 6.79 9.80 -10.79
C LEU A 18 7.03 11.32 -10.78
N ASP A 19 6.01 12.06 -11.20
CA ASP A 19 5.93 13.52 -11.15
C ASP A 19 5.17 13.97 -9.89
N ILE A 20 5.88 13.97 -8.75
CA ILE A 20 5.34 14.28 -7.43
C ILE A 20 6.22 15.31 -6.71
N GLN A 21 5.58 16.35 -6.18
CA GLN A 21 6.22 17.36 -5.33
C GLN A 21 5.41 17.62 -4.07
N ALA A 22 6.02 17.47 -2.89
CA ALA A 22 5.41 17.91 -1.64
C ALA A 22 5.48 19.44 -1.53
N VAL A 23 4.31 20.06 -1.28
CA VAL A 23 4.14 21.50 -1.14
C VAL A 23 3.61 21.82 0.26
N ARG A 24 4.29 22.74 0.95
CA ARG A 24 3.93 23.15 2.30
C ARG A 24 2.76 24.15 2.27
N CYS A 25 1.80 23.95 3.17
CA CYS A 25 0.73 24.89 3.47
C CYS A 25 0.67 25.24 4.96
N LYS A 26 -0.27 26.12 5.33
CA LYS A 26 -0.55 26.44 6.73
C LYS A 26 -1.32 25.29 7.37
N GLY A 27 -0.60 24.42 8.09
CA GLY A 27 -1.18 23.32 8.88
C GLY A 27 -1.38 22.01 8.13
N TYR A 28 -0.95 21.93 6.87
CA TYR A 28 -0.95 20.68 6.10
C TYR A 28 0.12 20.72 5.00
N VAL A 29 0.32 19.57 4.38
CA VAL A 29 1.18 19.35 3.22
C VAL A 29 0.34 18.66 2.16
N PHE A 30 0.39 19.14 0.92
CA PHE A 30 -0.27 18.50 -0.21
C PHE A 30 0.77 18.09 -1.26
N PHE A 31 0.35 17.23 -2.19
CA PHE A 31 1.19 16.75 -3.28
C PHE A 31 0.74 17.38 -4.60
N ASP A 32 1.70 18.01 -5.27
CA ASP A 32 1.56 18.63 -6.59
C ASP A 32 2.25 17.76 -7.65
N GLY A 33 2.06 18.08 -8.93
CA GLY A 33 2.54 17.30 -10.08
C GLY A 33 1.48 16.34 -10.61
N ASN A 34 1.70 15.80 -11.83
CA ASN A 34 0.71 14.98 -12.53
C ASN A 34 0.35 13.69 -11.78
N ASP A 35 1.26 13.18 -10.95
CA ASP A 35 1.06 11.97 -10.15
C ASP A 35 0.75 12.26 -8.68
N GLY A 36 0.82 13.54 -8.27
CA GLY A 36 0.54 13.98 -6.90
C GLY A 36 -0.85 14.58 -6.73
N PHE A 37 -1.22 15.51 -7.60
CA PHE A 37 -2.45 16.28 -7.47
C PHE A 37 -3.69 15.41 -7.63
N ASP A 38 -4.63 15.51 -6.69
CA ASP A 38 -5.90 14.75 -6.61
C ASP A 38 -5.75 13.22 -6.47
N LYS A 39 -4.53 12.69 -6.54
CA LYS A 39 -4.23 11.26 -6.42
C LYS A 39 -3.73 10.86 -5.04
N ILE A 40 -3.06 11.77 -4.33
CA ILE A 40 -2.43 11.50 -3.03
C ILE A 40 -3.08 12.35 -1.94
N ALA A 41 -3.49 11.71 -0.85
CA ALA A 41 -4.10 12.39 0.29
C ALA A 41 -3.15 13.43 0.92
N SER A 42 -3.71 14.56 1.35
CA SER A 42 -2.92 15.58 2.05
C SER A 42 -2.56 15.14 3.48
N ILE A 43 -1.37 15.52 3.94
CA ILE A 43 -0.90 15.23 5.29
C ILE A 43 -1.25 16.40 6.20
N TYR A 44 -2.09 16.15 7.21
CA TYR A 44 -2.32 17.09 8.31
C TYR A 44 -1.13 17.06 9.27
N SER A 45 -0.23 18.03 9.13
CA SER A 45 0.93 18.19 10.00
C SER A 45 1.27 19.67 10.10
N HIS A 46 1.89 20.06 11.21
CA HIS A 46 2.46 21.40 11.34
C HIS A 46 3.92 21.39 10.85
N PRO A 47 4.22 21.67 9.55
CA PRO A 47 5.57 21.58 9.00
C PRO A 47 6.58 22.51 9.69
N THR A 48 6.13 23.50 10.46
CA THR A 48 6.96 24.37 11.30
C THR A 48 7.52 23.63 12.52
N SER A 49 6.78 22.67 13.07
CA SER A 49 7.12 21.91 14.27
C SER A 49 7.57 20.48 13.97
N THR A 50 7.24 19.95 12.79
CA THR A 50 7.70 18.64 12.32
C THR A 50 9.15 18.73 11.82
N THR A 51 9.94 17.69 12.11
CA THR A 51 11.32 17.57 11.60
C THR A 51 11.33 17.19 10.12
N THR A 52 12.44 17.46 9.42
CA THR A 52 12.60 17.04 8.01
C THR A 52 12.50 15.52 7.87
N GLU A 53 13.09 14.75 8.78
CA GLU A 53 13.06 13.29 8.74
C GLU A 53 11.65 12.74 8.89
N THR A 54 10.90 13.22 9.89
CA THR A 54 9.50 12.81 10.09
C THR A 54 8.65 13.20 8.89
N MET A 55 8.88 14.37 8.30
CA MET A 55 8.15 14.80 7.10
C MET A 55 8.46 13.92 5.89
N ILE A 56 9.71 13.50 5.70
CA ILE A 56 10.09 12.53 4.66
C ILE A 56 9.31 11.22 4.88
N ARG A 57 9.31 10.69 6.11
CA ARG A 57 8.61 9.44 6.44
C ARG A 57 7.12 9.53 6.13
N PHE A 58 6.45 10.62 6.51
CA PHE A 58 5.04 10.82 6.19
C PHE A 58 4.80 10.92 4.69
N CYS A 59 5.60 11.72 3.98
CA CYS A 59 5.43 11.88 2.53
C CYS A 59 5.60 10.55 1.78
N LEU A 60 6.65 9.79 2.09
CA LEU A 60 6.89 8.51 1.42
C LEU A 60 5.79 7.48 1.72
N ARG A 61 5.22 7.49 2.93
CA ARG A 61 4.11 6.60 3.29
C ARG A 61 2.86 6.89 2.46
N GLU A 62 2.42 8.15 2.41
CA GLU A 62 1.21 8.50 1.66
C GLU A 62 1.39 8.29 0.15
N ILE A 63 2.59 8.61 -0.37
CA ILE A 63 2.89 8.34 -1.78
C ILE A 63 2.84 6.84 -2.06
N ASN A 64 3.50 6.00 -1.23
CA ASN A 64 3.44 4.55 -1.39
C ASN A 64 1.99 4.03 -1.38
N GLN A 65 1.16 4.48 -0.43
CA GLN A 65 -0.25 4.06 -0.36
C GLN A 65 -1.07 4.47 -1.57
N ALA A 66 -0.69 5.54 -2.28
CA ALA A 66 -1.44 6.04 -3.43
C ALA A 66 -0.90 5.54 -4.78
N THR A 67 0.40 5.22 -4.87
CA THR A 67 1.08 4.91 -6.13
C THR A 67 1.41 3.45 -6.30
N VAL A 68 1.65 2.75 -5.20
CA VAL A 68 1.45 1.32 -5.19
C VAL A 68 -0.07 1.21 -5.05
N ALA A 69 -0.73 0.41 -5.89
CA ALA A 69 -2.04 -0.10 -5.50
C ALA A 69 -1.92 -0.61 -4.04
N PRO A 70 -2.98 -0.73 -3.23
CA PRO A 70 -2.92 -1.79 -2.23
C PRO A 70 -2.45 -3.01 -3.02
N ASP A 71 -1.21 -3.45 -2.82
CA ASP A 71 -0.69 -4.54 -3.61
C ASP A 71 -1.75 -5.62 -3.46
N ASP A 72 -2.05 -6.24 -4.59
CA ASP A 72 -2.52 -7.60 -4.60
C ASP A 72 -1.47 -8.45 -3.85
N ASP A 73 -1.35 -8.28 -2.52
CA ASP A 73 -0.65 -9.17 -1.59
C ASP A 73 -1.39 -10.52 -1.52
N TRP A 74 -2.40 -10.70 -2.40
CA TRP A 74 -2.92 -11.95 -2.90
C TRP A 74 -1.78 -12.88 -3.32
N GLN A 75 -1.35 -13.71 -2.38
CA GLN A 75 -0.37 -14.74 -2.61
C GLN A 75 -1.05 -16.00 -3.14
N GLU A 76 -0.69 -16.38 -4.37
CA GLU A 76 -1.17 -17.63 -4.97
C GLU A 76 -0.37 -18.85 -4.50
N PHE A 77 -1.07 -19.97 -4.30
CA PHE A 77 -0.46 -21.26 -4.03
C PHE A 77 -1.36 -22.41 -4.50
N GLU A 78 -0.78 -23.61 -4.60
CA GLU A 78 -1.50 -24.84 -4.89
C GLU A 78 -1.54 -25.73 -3.65
N HIS A 79 -2.72 -26.22 -3.29
CA HIS A 79 -2.92 -27.18 -2.20
C HIS A 79 -4.04 -28.14 -2.57
N ALA A 80 -3.84 -29.43 -2.32
CA ALA A 80 -4.79 -30.51 -2.64
C ALA A 80 -5.28 -30.53 -4.10
N GLY A 81 -4.45 -30.11 -5.06
CA GLY A 81 -4.81 -30.06 -6.49
C GLY A 81 -5.74 -28.91 -6.87
N GLN A 82 -5.94 -27.93 -5.98
CA GLN A 82 -6.71 -26.73 -6.20
C GLN A 82 -5.80 -25.51 -6.09
N ARG A 83 -6.01 -24.50 -6.96
CA ARG A 83 -5.35 -23.20 -6.86
C ARG A 83 -6.11 -22.27 -5.92
N TRP A 84 -5.36 -21.61 -5.05
CA TRP A 84 -5.83 -20.70 -4.02
C TRP A 84 -5.07 -19.38 -4.12
N SER A 85 -5.69 -18.33 -3.63
CA SER A 85 -5.03 -17.04 -3.41
C SER A 85 -5.55 -16.44 -2.11
N PHE A 86 -4.70 -15.73 -1.36
CA PHE A 86 -5.11 -15.08 -0.11
C PHE A 86 -4.37 -13.77 0.10
N ASP A 87 -5.01 -12.79 0.74
CA ASP A 87 -4.40 -11.52 1.11
C ASP A 87 -4.26 -11.38 2.65
N SER A 88 -4.32 -10.17 3.19
CA SER A 88 -4.23 -9.94 4.63
C SER A 88 -5.37 -10.56 5.46
N ASP A 89 -6.54 -10.81 4.87
CA ASP A 89 -7.73 -11.28 5.61
C ASP A 89 -8.65 -12.24 4.83
N GLN A 90 -8.54 -12.29 3.51
CA GLN A 90 -9.44 -13.02 2.61
C GLN A 90 -8.75 -14.20 1.94
N LEU A 91 -9.57 -15.21 1.64
CA LEU A 91 -9.20 -16.40 0.90
C LEU A 91 -10.10 -16.52 -0.33
N ALA A 92 -9.48 -16.79 -1.47
CA ALA A 92 -10.13 -17.01 -2.75
C ALA A 92 -9.69 -18.34 -3.37
N ARG A 93 -10.59 -18.96 -4.13
CA ARG A 93 -10.37 -20.22 -4.83
C ARG A 93 -10.47 -19.99 -6.33
N TRP A 94 -9.59 -20.62 -7.09
CA TRP A 94 -9.66 -20.59 -8.55
C TRP A 94 -10.91 -21.31 -9.07
N ASP A 95 -11.72 -20.62 -9.86
CA ASP A 95 -12.81 -21.19 -10.64
C ASP A 95 -12.32 -21.49 -12.06
N GLU A 96 -12.31 -22.77 -12.45
CA GLU A 96 -11.85 -23.18 -13.79
C GLU A 96 -12.82 -22.83 -14.91
N VAL A 97 -14.12 -22.68 -14.60
CA VAL A 97 -15.17 -22.39 -15.58
C VAL A 97 -15.12 -20.91 -15.97
N GLU A 98 -15.03 -20.03 -14.97
CA GLU A 98 -15.03 -18.59 -15.16
C GLU A 98 -13.62 -18.00 -15.29
N GLY A 99 -12.57 -18.79 -15.02
CA GLY A 99 -11.17 -18.42 -15.26
C GLY A 99 -10.66 -17.29 -14.36
N HIS A 100 -11.15 -17.21 -13.12
CA HIS A 100 -10.71 -16.22 -12.14
C HIS A 100 -10.74 -16.77 -10.70
N PHE A 101 -10.10 -16.07 -9.77
CA PHE A 101 -10.22 -16.36 -8.34
C PHE A 101 -11.54 -15.80 -7.80
N GLU A 102 -12.38 -16.69 -7.28
CA GLU A 102 -13.61 -16.32 -6.60
C GLU A 102 -13.36 -16.23 -5.09
N PHE A 103 -13.78 -15.12 -4.47
CA PHE A 103 -13.76 -14.96 -3.02
C PHE A 103 -14.54 -16.09 -2.34
N LEU A 104 -13.93 -16.74 -1.34
CA LEU A 104 -14.56 -17.82 -0.60
C LEU A 104 -14.94 -17.38 0.82
N THR A 105 -14.00 -16.85 1.59
CA THR A 105 -14.20 -16.48 3.00
C THR A 105 -13.12 -15.55 3.52
N PHE A 106 -13.35 -14.93 4.67
CA PHE A 106 -12.30 -14.35 5.50
C PHE A 106 -11.65 -15.44 6.36
N HIS A 107 -10.31 -15.51 6.41
CA HIS A 107 -9.58 -16.55 7.14
C HIS A 107 -9.29 -16.19 8.61
N GLY A 108 -9.37 -14.91 8.99
CA GLY A 108 -9.26 -14.48 10.40
C GLY A 108 -7.88 -14.62 11.05
N LEU A 109 -6.86 -15.02 10.28
CA LEU A 109 -5.46 -15.09 10.70
C LEU A 109 -4.89 -13.69 10.96
N ALA A 110 -4.19 -13.52 12.09
CA ALA A 110 -3.49 -12.27 12.41
C ALA A 110 -2.21 -12.08 11.60
N GLU A 111 -1.56 -13.18 11.22
CA GLU A 111 -0.38 -13.25 10.36
C GLU A 111 -0.61 -14.37 9.33
N PRO A 112 -1.16 -14.07 8.14
CA PRO A 112 -1.46 -15.09 7.15
C PRO A 112 -0.19 -15.51 6.39
N THR A 113 0.37 -16.66 6.75
CA THR A 113 1.38 -17.35 5.94
C THR A 113 0.72 -18.47 5.14
N VAL A 114 1.37 -18.94 4.07
CA VAL A 114 0.87 -20.08 3.27
C VAL A 114 0.53 -21.28 4.15
N GLU A 115 1.38 -21.63 5.12
CA GLU A 115 1.15 -22.75 6.02
C GLU A 115 -0.06 -22.54 6.95
N ALA A 116 -0.24 -21.33 7.46
CA ALA A 116 -1.38 -20.99 8.32
C ALA A 116 -2.70 -21.01 7.53
N VAL A 117 -2.67 -20.54 6.28
CA VAL A 117 -3.82 -20.56 5.38
C VAL A 117 -4.14 -21.99 4.94
N ILE A 118 -3.15 -22.83 4.65
CA ILE A 118 -3.36 -24.27 4.39
C ILE A 118 -4.06 -24.92 5.58
N HIS A 119 -3.60 -24.64 6.80
CA HIS A 119 -4.26 -25.18 7.99
C HIS A 119 -5.71 -24.71 8.11
N SER A 120 -6.01 -23.44 7.79
CA SER A 120 -7.38 -22.93 7.71
C SER A 120 -8.21 -23.67 6.67
N ILE A 121 -7.67 -23.94 5.47
CA ILE A 121 -8.36 -24.65 4.40
C ILE A 121 -8.69 -26.08 4.80
N ASP A 122 -7.78 -26.77 5.47
CA ASP A 122 -8.00 -28.14 5.94
C ASP A 122 -9.08 -28.24 7.04
N GLN A 123 -9.58 -27.11 7.56
CA GLN A 123 -10.67 -27.02 8.53
C GLN A 123 -12.00 -26.52 7.91
N LEU A 124 -12.02 -26.15 6.62
CA LEU A 124 -13.23 -25.74 5.88
C LEU A 124 -14.07 -26.97 5.46
#